data_AF-A0A7V1MXX4-F1
#
_entry.id   AF-A0A7V1MXX4-F1
#
_cell.length_a   1.000
_cell.length_b   1.000
_cell.length_c   1.000
_cell.angle_alpha   90.00
_cell.angle_beta   90.00
_cell.angle_gamma   90.00
#
_symmetry.space_group_name_H-M   'P 1'
#
loop_
_entity.id
_entity.type
_entity.pdbx_description
1 polymer ?
#
loop_
_entity_poly.entity_id
_entity_poly.type
_entity_poly.pdbx_seq_one_letter_code
_entity_poly.pdbx_strand_id
1 'polypeptide(L)'
;MSSVISNRGEVSGLFDRRRREHAELRERILHRCELLEPVDRALLESVYERDMPIVRLAEIRGEPPWRLRRRVRMLVRRLLSPLATFIIANEGNWEPERWQVARRHLLAGCEMRRTAKELGLTLHRVRQHVYAVRTLMREREREQQASGEKVRRRNGE
;
A
#
# COMPACT_ATOMS: atom_id res chain seq x y z
N MET A 1 55.07 -3.48 19.25
CA MET A 1 54.47 -4.40 18.26
C MET A 1 52.97 -4.16 18.26
N SER A 2 52.52 -3.23 17.42
CA SER A 2 51.17 -2.69 17.41
C SER A 2 50.19 -3.62 16.70
N SER A 3 49.19 -4.10 17.45
CA SER A 3 47.98 -4.70 16.87
C SER A 3 47.12 -3.59 16.28
N VAL A 4 47.08 -3.52 14.95
CA VAL A 4 46.18 -2.62 14.22
C VAL A 4 44.83 -3.32 14.06
N ILE A 5 43.83 -2.58 14.52
CA ILE A 5 42.41 -2.92 14.65
C ILE A 5 41.79 -3.24 13.28
N SER A 6 41.36 -4.48 13.09
CA SER A 6 40.41 -4.90 12.05
C SER A 6 39.00 -4.42 12.42
N ASN A 7 38.56 -3.28 11.89
CA ASN A 7 37.18 -2.79 12.06
C ASN A 7 36.51 -2.34 10.75
N ARG A 8 36.90 -2.93 9.60
CA ARG A 8 36.33 -2.59 8.27
C ARG A 8 35.19 -3.52 7.80
N GLY A 9 34.89 -4.60 8.52
CA GLY A 9 33.87 -5.59 8.12
C GLY A 9 32.43 -5.21 8.49
N GLU A 10 32.22 -4.49 9.59
CA GLU A 10 30.87 -4.27 10.13
C GLU A 10 30.06 -3.19 9.39
N VAL A 11 30.72 -2.22 8.74
CA VAL A 11 30.03 -1.13 8.05
C VAL A 11 29.34 -1.60 6.76
N SER A 12 29.83 -2.69 6.15
CA SER A 12 29.27 -3.24 4.91
C SER A 12 27.86 -3.83 5.11
N GLY A 13 27.60 -4.49 6.24
CA GLY A 13 26.31 -5.14 6.52
C GLY A 13 25.14 -4.18 6.71
N LEU A 14 25.40 -2.95 7.18
CA LEU A 14 24.36 -1.93 7.38
C LEU A 14 23.82 -1.36 6.06
N PHE A 15 24.66 -1.23 5.03
CA PHE A 15 24.24 -0.76 3.70
C PHE A 15 23.42 -1.81 2.94
N ASP A 16 23.74 -3.09 3.13
CA ASP A 16 23.04 -4.20 2.49
C ASP A 16 21.59 -4.32 2.99
N ARG A 17 21.38 -4.18 4.31
CA ARG A 17 20.04 -4.22 4.90
C ARG A 17 19.11 -3.14 4.33
N ARG A 18 19.59 -1.90 4.22
CA ARG A 18 18.80 -0.81 3.63
C ARG A 18 18.45 -1.12 2.17
N ARG A 19 19.43 -1.58 1.38
CA ARG A 19 19.19 -1.93 -0.03
C ARG A 19 18.12 -3.02 -0.15
N ARG A 20 18.19 -4.07 0.67
CA ARG A 20 17.18 -5.14 0.71
C ARG A 20 15.80 -4.61 1.11
N GLU A 21 15.70 -3.82 2.17
CA GLU A 21 14.43 -3.23 2.63
C GLU A 21 13.80 -2.33 1.53
N HIS A 22 14.61 -1.56 0.82
CA HIS A 22 14.16 -0.76 -0.32
C HIS A 22 13.68 -1.63 -1.50
N ALA A 23 14.36 -2.74 -1.79
CA ALA A 23 13.97 -3.68 -2.84
C ALA A 23 12.63 -4.38 -2.51
N GLU A 24 12.47 -4.87 -1.29
CA GLU A 24 11.22 -5.49 -0.82
C GLU A 24 10.04 -4.50 -0.84
N LEU A 25 10.29 -3.25 -0.45
CA LEU A 25 9.28 -2.20 -0.52
C LEU A 25 8.87 -1.91 -1.98
N ARG A 26 9.85 -1.81 -2.89
CA ARG A 26 9.63 -1.60 -4.32
C ARG A 26 8.77 -2.73 -4.90
N GLU A 27 9.16 -3.98 -4.66
CA GLU A 27 8.43 -5.16 -5.13
C GLU A 27 6.99 -5.18 -4.61
N ARG A 28 6.80 -4.91 -3.31
CA ARG A 28 5.47 -4.82 -2.71
C ARG A 28 4.61 -3.72 -3.33
N ILE A 29 5.19 -2.57 -3.67
CA ILE A 29 4.47 -1.50 -4.36
C ILE A 29 4.06 -1.96 -5.75
N LEU A 30 5.00 -2.49 -6.54
CA LEU A 30 4.75 -2.91 -7.93
C LEU A 30 3.68 -4.00 -8.01
N HIS A 31 3.75 -5.02 -7.17
CA HIS A 31 2.71 -6.06 -7.12
C HIS A 31 1.32 -5.48 -6.81
N ARG A 32 1.23 -4.53 -5.87
CA ARG A 32 -0.05 -3.89 -5.52
C ARG A 32 -0.54 -2.87 -6.55
N CYS A 33 0.31 -2.39 -7.45
CA CYS A 33 -0.08 -1.47 -8.52
C CYS A 33 -1.07 -2.09 -9.51
N GLU A 34 -1.12 -3.42 -9.63
CA GLU A 34 -2.09 -4.15 -10.46
C GLU A 34 -3.56 -3.89 -10.05
N LEU A 35 -3.76 -3.39 -8.83
CA LEU A 35 -5.06 -3.08 -8.26
C LEU A 35 -5.51 -1.64 -8.56
N LEU A 36 -4.63 -0.80 -9.13
CA LEU A 36 -4.92 0.59 -9.46
C LEU A 36 -5.54 0.73 -10.86
N GLU A 37 -6.15 1.89 -11.12
CA GLU A 37 -6.56 2.27 -12.47
C GLU A 37 -5.33 2.39 -13.40
N PRO A 38 -5.46 2.13 -14.71
CA PRO A 38 -4.33 2.08 -15.64
C PRO A 38 -3.41 3.30 -15.60
N VAL A 39 -3.98 4.50 -15.45
CA VAL A 39 -3.23 5.77 -15.40
C VAL A 39 -2.38 5.88 -14.14
N ASP A 40 -2.90 5.44 -13.00
CA ASP A 40 -2.18 5.48 -11.72
C ASP A 40 -1.14 4.34 -11.63
N ARG A 41 -1.48 3.17 -12.17
CA ARG A 41 -0.57 2.04 -12.33
C ARG A 41 0.65 2.44 -13.16
N ALA A 42 0.43 2.96 -14.38
CA ALA A 42 1.51 3.37 -15.28
C ALA A 42 2.41 4.46 -14.67
N LEU A 43 1.85 5.35 -13.84
CA LEU A 43 2.62 6.34 -13.09
C LEU A 43 3.56 5.67 -12.09
N LEU A 44 3.05 4.75 -11.27
CA LEU A 44 3.88 4.06 -10.28
C LEU A 44 4.90 3.11 -10.93
N GLU A 45 4.54 2.38 -11.99
CA GLU A 45 5.48 1.58 -12.78
C GLU A 45 6.61 2.44 -13.35
N SER A 46 6.29 3.62 -13.90
CA SER A 46 7.33 4.50 -14.42
C SER A 46 8.32 4.95 -13.34
N VAL A 47 7.84 5.22 -12.13
CA VAL A 47 8.69 5.66 -11.01
C VAL A 47 9.47 4.50 -10.39
N TYR A 48 8.80 3.38 -10.12
CA TYR A 48 9.37 2.29 -9.34
C TYR A 48 9.94 1.17 -10.20
N GLU A 49 9.41 0.87 -11.39
CA GLU A 49 9.95 -0.19 -12.25
C GLU A 49 11.04 0.37 -13.17
N ARG A 50 10.80 1.54 -13.77
CA ARG A 50 11.71 2.14 -14.77
C ARG A 50 12.67 3.17 -14.18
N ASP A 51 12.64 3.33 -12.85
CA ASP A 51 13.47 4.27 -12.10
C ASP A 51 13.42 5.71 -12.67
N MET A 52 12.27 6.11 -13.24
CA MET A 52 12.15 7.42 -13.90
C MET A 52 12.00 8.54 -12.85
N PRO A 53 12.85 9.58 -12.88
CA PRO A 53 12.71 10.71 -11.97
C PRO A 53 11.35 11.39 -12.14
N ILE A 54 10.69 11.70 -11.02
CA ILE A 54 9.37 12.36 -11.03
C ILE A 54 9.40 13.69 -11.78
N VAL A 55 10.52 14.43 -11.75
CA VAL A 55 10.67 15.70 -12.48
C VAL A 55 10.55 15.47 -13.99
N ARG A 56 11.26 14.48 -14.52
CA ARG A 56 11.20 14.09 -15.94
C ARG A 56 9.81 13.61 -16.34
N LEU A 57 9.16 12.80 -15.50
CA LEU A 57 7.77 12.38 -15.75
C LEU A 57 6.80 13.56 -15.78
N ALA A 58 7.02 14.56 -14.93
CA ALA A 58 6.20 15.76 -14.86
C ALA A 58 6.35 16.61 -16.14
N GLU A 59 7.58 16.77 -16.63
CA GLU A 59 7.89 17.43 -17.92
C GLU A 59 7.18 16.73 -19.09
N ILE A 60 7.31 15.40 -19.20
CA ILE A 60 6.65 14.60 -20.25
C ILE A 60 5.13 14.79 -20.25
N ARG A 61 4.52 14.92 -19.06
CA ARG A 61 3.07 15.07 -18.88
C ARG A 61 2.59 16.51 -18.96
N GLY A 62 3.49 17.49 -18.99
CA GLY A 62 3.12 18.91 -18.86
C GLY A 62 2.49 19.25 -17.51
N GLU A 63 2.82 18.53 -16.44
CA GLU A 63 2.30 18.75 -15.09
C GLU A 63 3.37 19.35 -14.16
N PRO A 64 3.00 20.18 -13.16
CA PRO A 64 3.97 20.62 -12.15
C PRO A 64 4.50 19.45 -11.30
N PRO A 65 5.83 19.32 -11.09
CA PRO A 65 6.42 18.20 -10.34
C PRO A 65 5.84 17.99 -8.93
N TRP A 66 5.44 19.06 -8.24
CA TRP A 66 4.86 18.98 -6.89
C TRP A 66 3.50 18.26 -6.87
N ARG A 67 2.68 18.40 -7.93
CA ARG A 67 1.40 17.66 -8.07
C ARG A 67 1.67 16.17 -8.22
N LEU A 68 2.63 15.82 -9.09
CA LEU A 68 2.98 14.44 -9.34
C LEU A 68 3.59 13.76 -8.11
N ARG A 69 4.48 14.44 -7.39
CA ARG A 69 5.02 13.97 -6.08
C ARG A 69 3.90 13.72 -5.07
N ARG A 70 2.94 14.64 -4.95
CA ARG A 70 1.80 14.49 -4.04
C ARG A 70 0.94 13.29 -4.43
N ARG A 71 0.66 13.11 -5.73
CA ARG A 71 -0.11 11.97 -6.26
C ARG A 71 0.59 10.65 -5.97
N VAL A 72 1.87 10.50 -6.33
CA VAL A 72 2.67 9.29 -6.07
C VAL A 72 2.66 8.96 -4.58
N ARG A 73 2.94 9.94 -3.71
CA ARG A 73 2.93 9.74 -2.26
C ARG A 73 1.57 9.26 -1.75
N MET A 74 0.48 9.84 -2.24
CA MET A 74 -0.88 9.41 -1.86
C MET A 74 -1.18 7.97 -2.30
N LEU A 75 -0.82 7.60 -3.53
CA LEU A 75 -1.01 6.25 -4.05
C LEU A 75 -0.21 5.23 -3.24
N VAL A 76 1.08 5.49 -3.00
CA VAL A 76 1.95 4.61 -2.19
C VAL A 76 1.41 4.48 -0.77
N ARG A 77 1.06 5.59 -0.12
CA ARG A 77 0.46 5.54 1.24
C ARG A 77 -0.82 4.72 1.26
N ARG A 78 -1.65 4.81 0.22
CA ARG A 78 -2.89 4.03 0.11
C ARG A 78 -2.60 2.54 -0.06
N LEU A 79 -1.74 2.19 -1.01
CA LEU A 79 -1.36 0.79 -1.28
C LEU A 79 -0.70 0.14 -0.08
N LEU A 80 0.07 0.88 0.71
CA LEU A 80 0.75 0.38 1.92
C LEU A 80 -0.07 0.54 3.19
N SER A 81 -1.31 1.04 3.10
CA SER A 81 -2.16 1.20 4.28
C SER A 81 -2.53 -0.16 4.89
N PRO A 82 -2.78 -0.22 6.22
CA PRO A 82 -3.31 -1.43 6.86
C PRO A 82 -4.62 -1.90 6.21
N LEU A 83 -5.48 -0.95 5.81
CA LEU A 83 -6.72 -1.23 5.10
C LEU A 83 -6.48 -1.94 3.76
N ALA A 84 -5.50 -1.48 2.97
CA ALA A 84 -5.18 -2.13 1.70
C ALA A 84 -4.65 -3.56 1.90
N THR A 85 -3.75 -3.74 2.88
CA THR A 85 -3.25 -5.07 3.26
C THR A 85 -4.38 -5.99 3.72
N PHE A 86 -5.32 -5.48 4.52
CA PHE A 86 -6.49 -6.22 4.97
C PHE A 86 -7.38 -6.65 3.81
N ILE A 87 -7.67 -5.75 2.87
CA ILE A 87 -8.48 -6.05 1.68
C ILE A 87 -7.83 -7.15 0.85
N ILE A 88 -6.53 -7.03 0.53
CA ILE A 88 -5.80 -8.01 -0.29
C ILE A 88 -5.76 -9.37 0.39
N ALA A 89 -5.51 -9.41 1.71
CA ALA A 89 -5.46 -10.67 2.46
C ALA A 89 -6.81 -11.42 2.52
N ASN A 90 -7.92 -10.76 2.17
CA ASN A 90 -9.26 -11.35 2.14
C ASN A 90 -9.80 -11.52 0.72
N GLU A 91 -8.96 -11.38 -0.31
CA GLU A 91 -9.36 -11.68 -1.68
C GLU A 91 -9.86 -13.14 -1.78
N GLY A 92 -10.97 -13.36 -2.49
CA GLY A 92 -11.63 -14.66 -2.60
C GLY A 92 -12.53 -15.05 -1.43
N ASN A 93 -12.38 -14.44 -0.25
CA ASN A 93 -13.22 -14.73 0.93
C ASN A 93 -14.46 -13.85 1.04
N TRP A 94 -14.56 -12.81 0.20
CA TRP A 94 -15.69 -11.88 0.20
C TRP A 94 -16.65 -12.15 -0.95
N GLU A 95 -17.91 -11.77 -0.72
CA GLU A 95 -18.89 -11.62 -1.77
C GLU A 95 -18.31 -10.79 -2.95
N PRO A 96 -18.48 -11.23 -4.21
CA PRO A 96 -17.88 -10.56 -5.37
C PRO A 96 -18.16 -9.06 -5.47
N GLU A 97 -19.39 -8.62 -5.14
CA GLU A 97 -19.75 -7.19 -5.13
C GLU A 97 -18.91 -6.39 -4.14
N ARG A 98 -18.75 -6.93 -2.92
CA ARG A 98 -17.97 -6.29 -1.85
C ARG A 98 -16.51 -6.15 -2.24
N TRP A 99 -15.95 -7.20 -2.84
CA TRP A 99 -14.59 -7.18 -3.38
C TRP A 99 -14.43 -6.11 -4.46
N GLN A 100 -15.32 -6.07 -5.45
CA GLN A 100 -15.25 -5.09 -6.54
C GLN A 100 -15.37 -3.64 -6.02
N VAL A 101 -16.26 -3.39 -5.06
CA VAL A 101 -16.38 -2.08 -4.41
C VAL A 101 -15.10 -1.72 -3.65
N ALA A 102 -14.56 -2.64 -2.85
CA ALA A 102 -13.33 -2.41 -2.10
C ALA A 102 -12.14 -2.12 -3.03
N ARG A 103 -11.98 -2.91 -4.11
CA ARG A 103 -10.93 -2.72 -5.11
C ARG A 103 -11.04 -1.36 -5.79
N ARG A 104 -12.20 -1.00 -6.36
CA ARG A 104 -12.35 0.28 -7.09
C ARG A 104 -12.27 1.49 -6.15
N HIS A 105 -12.99 1.47 -5.04
CA HIS A 105 -13.11 2.66 -4.19
C HIS A 105 -11.95 2.80 -3.20
N LEU A 106 -11.60 1.73 -2.48
CA LEU A 106 -10.65 1.80 -1.37
C LEU A 106 -9.20 1.60 -1.84
N LEU A 107 -8.96 0.75 -2.84
CA LEU A 107 -7.61 0.53 -3.39
C LEU A 107 -7.29 1.50 -4.54
N ALA A 108 -8.10 1.52 -5.59
CA ALA A 108 -7.86 2.41 -6.73
C ALA A 108 -8.18 3.88 -6.43
N GLY A 109 -9.02 4.15 -5.42
CA GLY A 109 -9.37 5.52 -5.01
C GLY A 109 -10.39 6.20 -5.91
N CYS A 110 -11.17 5.43 -6.67
CA CYS A 110 -12.27 5.96 -7.46
C CYS A 110 -13.34 6.58 -6.55
N GLU A 111 -14.05 7.59 -7.04
CA GLU A 111 -15.17 8.18 -6.29
C GLU A 111 -16.32 7.19 -6.14
N MET A 112 -17.02 7.20 -4.99
CA MET A 112 -18.15 6.28 -4.75
C MET A 112 -19.23 6.36 -5.82
N ARG A 113 -19.52 7.57 -6.33
CA ARG A 113 -20.53 7.77 -7.40
C ARG A 113 -20.09 7.11 -8.71
N ARG A 114 -18.80 7.24 -9.07
CA ARG A 114 -18.22 6.59 -10.23
C ARG A 114 -18.25 5.06 -10.06
N THR A 115 -17.83 4.56 -8.90
CA THR A 115 -17.89 3.13 -8.57
C THR A 115 -19.31 2.58 -8.65
N ALA A 116 -20.30 3.30 -8.11
CA ALA A 116 -21.72 2.92 -8.18
C ALA A 116 -22.18 2.77 -9.64
N LYS A 117 -21.88 3.78 -10.47
CA LYS A 117 -22.21 3.77 -11.91
C LYS A 117 -21.54 2.60 -12.65
N GLU A 118 -20.24 2.39 -12.44
CA GLU A 118 -19.46 1.35 -13.13
C GLU A 118 -19.87 -0.06 -12.74
N LEU A 119 -20.35 -0.27 -11.51
CA LEU A 119 -20.76 -1.59 -11.01
C LEU A 119 -22.27 -1.84 -11.12
N GLY A 120 -23.05 -0.88 -11.63
CA GLY A 120 -24.52 -1.01 -11.69
C GLY A 120 -25.18 -1.04 -10.30
N LEU A 121 -24.53 -0.46 -9.28
CA LEU A 121 -25.02 -0.43 -7.90
C LEU A 121 -25.59 0.95 -7.56
N THR A 122 -26.48 0.98 -6.58
CA THR A 122 -26.88 2.26 -5.97
C THR A 122 -25.76 2.82 -5.10
N LEU A 123 -25.71 4.14 -4.95
CA LEU A 123 -24.74 4.80 -4.05
C LEU A 123 -24.88 4.31 -2.60
N HIS A 124 -26.10 3.98 -2.16
CA HIS A 124 -26.35 3.41 -0.83
C HIS A 124 -25.66 2.05 -0.67
N ARG A 125 -25.81 1.15 -1.65
CA ARG A 125 -25.18 -0.17 -1.63
C ARG A 125 -23.66 -0.09 -1.58
N VAL A 126 -23.05 0.81 -2.36
CA VAL A 126 -21.60 1.07 -2.30
C VAL A 126 -21.17 1.53 -0.91
N ARG A 127 -21.92 2.45 -0.28
CA ARG A 127 -21.64 2.89 1.10
C ARG A 127 -21.74 1.75 2.11
N GLN A 128 -22.74 0.88 1.98
CA GLN A 128 -22.90 -0.29 2.85
C GLN A 128 -21.69 -1.22 2.76
N HIS A 129 -21.22 -1.56 1.55
CA HIS A 129 -20.02 -2.39 1.39
C HIS A 129 -18.77 -1.72 1.97
N VAL A 130 -18.58 -0.43 1.72
CA VAL A 130 -17.44 0.33 2.29
C VAL A 130 -17.49 0.35 3.82
N TYR A 131 -18.67 0.55 4.40
CA TYR A 131 -18.87 0.48 5.84
C TYR A 131 -18.55 -0.91 6.38
N ALA A 132 -19.09 -1.96 5.75
CA ALA A 132 -18.85 -3.34 6.18
C ALA A 132 -17.36 -3.68 6.18
N VAL A 133 -16.62 -3.34 5.12
CA VAL A 133 -15.16 -3.57 5.05
C VAL A 133 -14.41 -2.86 6.16
N ARG A 134 -14.75 -1.59 6.44
CA ARG A 134 -14.12 -0.82 7.53
C ARG A 134 -14.45 -1.38 8.90
N THR A 135 -15.67 -1.87 9.11
CA THR A 135 -16.07 -2.52 10.37
C THR A 135 -15.28 -3.80 10.59
N LEU A 136 -15.19 -4.68 9.59
CA LEU A 136 -14.42 -5.93 9.65
C LEU A 136 -12.94 -5.66 9.95
N MET A 137 -12.34 -4.63 9.35
CA MET A 137 -10.96 -4.24 9.64
C MET A 137 -10.79 -3.81 11.11
N ARG A 138 -11.71 -2.99 11.64
CA ARG A 138 -11.63 -2.52 13.03
C ARG A 138 -11.78 -3.66 14.02
N GLU A 139 -12.67 -4.62 13.74
CA GLU A 139 -12.82 -5.83 14.54
C GLU A 139 -11.51 -6.64 14.55
N ARG A 140 -10.89 -6.82 13.38
CA ARG A 140 -9.60 -7.49 13.26
C ARG A 140 -8.48 -6.79 14.03
N GLU A 141 -8.42 -5.45 13.98
CA GLU A 141 -7.44 -4.66 14.74
C GLU A 141 -7.63 -4.83 16.25
N ARG A 142 -8.88 -4.87 16.74
CA ARG A 142 -9.19 -5.10 18.15
C ARG A 142 -8.76 -6.49 18.60
N GLU A 143 -9.03 -7.52 17.79
CA GLU A 143 -8.59 -8.90 18.07
C GLU A 143 -7.06 -9.01 18.17
N GLN A 144 -6.33 -8.35 17.26
CA GLN A 144 -4.87 -8.34 17.26
C GLN A 144 -4.31 -7.62 18.49
N GLN A 145 -4.91 -6.50 18.90
CA GLN A 145 -4.53 -5.78 20.11
C GLN A 145 -4.76 -6.61 21.37
N ALA A 146 -5.93 -7.23 21.50
CA ALA A 146 -6.26 -8.10 22.63
C ALA A 146 -5.34 -9.33 22.71
N SER A 147 -4.95 -9.88 21.55
CA SER A 147 -4.02 -11.02 21.48
C SER A 147 -2.60 -10.61 21.85
N GLY A 148 -2.14 -9.45 21.38
CA GLY A 148 -0.81 -8.91 21.71
C GLY A 148 -0.64 -8.58 23.19
N GLU A 149 -1.68 -8.08 23.84
CA GLU A 149 -1.66 -7.80 25.28
C GLU A 149 -1.54 -9.07 26.13
N LYS A 150 -2.24 -10.14 25.75
CA LYS A 150 -2.14 -11.45 26.42
C LYS A 150 -0.71 -12.02 26.35
N VAL A 151 -0.05 -11.92 25.21
CA VAL A 151 1.34 -12.38 25.03
C VAL A 151 2.30 -11.57 25.90
N ARG A 152 2.12 -10.24 25.97
CA ARG A 152 2.94 -9.38 26.83
C ARG A 152 2.78 -9.69 28.32
N ARG A 153 1.56 -9.98 28.78
CA ARG A 153 1.30 -10.37 30.18
C ARG A 153 1.93 -11.72 30.54
N ARG A 154 1.94 -12.69 29.62
CA ARG A 154 2.53 -14.02 29.84
C ARG A 154 4.07 -14.01 29.91
N ASN A 155 4.72 -13.10 29.21
CA ASN A 155 6.19 -13.03 29.15
C ASN A 155 6.81 -12.09 30.21
N GLY A 156 5.99 -11.50 31.09
CA GLY A 156 6.41 -10.55 32.12
C GLY A 156 6.56 -11.17 33.52
N GLU A 157 6.70 -12.49 33.61
CA GLU A 157 6.98 -13.25 34.84
C GLU A 157 8.43 -13.74 34.86
#